data_AF-A0AA43M297-F1
#
_entry.id   AF-A0AA43M297-F1
#
_cell.length_a   1.000
_cell.length_b   1.000
_cell.length_c   1.000
_cell.angle_alpha   90.00
_cell.angle_beta   90.00
_cell.angle_gamma   90.00
#
_symmetry.space_group_name_H-M   'P 1'
#
loop_
_entity.id
_entity.type
_entity.pdbx_description
1 polymer ?
#
loop_
_entity_poly.entity_id
_entity_poly.type
_entity_poly.pdbx_seq_one_letter_code
_entity_poly.pdbx_strand_id
1 'polypeptide(L)' 'MNQAQPACKACGRTEFVKGKLNNGYARVMPINKAFSLGSGVIYTFCKRCGEIASMKIENPEKF' A
#
# COMPACT_ATOMS: atom_id res chain seq x y z
N MET A 1 5.91 22.15 10.94
CA MET A 1 6.57 21.46 9.81
C MET A 1 5.53 21.30 8.70
N ASN A 2 5.58 22.14 7.65
CA ASN A 2 4.64 22.05 6.53
C ASN A 2 5.00 20.83 5.69
N GLN A 3 4.37 19.68 5.95
CA GLN A 3 4.43 18.56 5.02
C GLN A 3 3.56 18.93 3.82
N ALA A 4 4.17 19.49 2.78
CA ALA A 4 3.54 19.62 1.47
C ALA A 4 3.07 18.23 1.06
N GLN A 5 1.75 18.02 1.04
CA GLN A 5 1.19 16.75 0.57
C GLN A 5 1.66 16.57 -0.87
N PRO A 6 2.43 15.50 -1.19
CA PRO A 6 3.00 15.37 -2.53
C PRO A 6 1.86 15.28 -3.54
N ALA A 7 1.85 16.18 -4.52
CA ALA A 7 0.92 16.10 -5.63
C ALA A 7 1.14 14.79 -6.40
N CYS A 8 0.07 14.20 -6.92
CA CYS A 8 0.13 13.03 -7.78
C CYS A 8 1.03 13.32 -8.98
N LYS A 9 2.04 12.48 -9.19
CA LYS A 9 3.00 12.64 -10.30
C LYS A 9 2.36 12.52 -11.68
N ALA A 10 1.23 11.82 -11.77
CA ALA A 10 0.52 11.61 -13.04
C ALA A 10 -0.50 12.71 -13.36
N CYS A 11 -1.24 13.23 -12.38
CA CYS A 11 -2.34 14.19 -12.64
C CYS A 11 -2.32 15.47 -11.80
N GLY A 12 -1.31 15.67 -10.95
CA GLY A 12 -1.13 16.88 -10.13
C GLY A 12 -2.11 17.04 -8.97
N ARG A 13 -3.04 16.10 -8.77
CA ARG A 13 -4.04 16.16 -7.67
C ARG A 13 -3.45 15.68 -6.35
N THR A 14 -3.99 16.18 -5.25
CA THR A 14 -3.53 15.87 -3.88
C THR A 14 -4.46 14.90 -3.14
N GLU A 15 -5.51 14.41 -3.80
CA GLU A 15 -6.45 13.45 -3.21
C GLU A 15 -5.91 12.02 -3.32
N PHE A 16 -5.55 11.44 -2.18
CA PHE A 16 -5.11 10.05 -2.07
C PHE A 16 -6.02 9.25 -1.14
N VAL A 17 -6.25 8.00 -1.50
CA VAL A 17 -7.02 7.04 -0.70
C VAL A 17 -6.20 5.76 -0.49
N LYS A 18 -6.58 4.99 0.52
CA LYS A 18 -5.95 3.70 0.83
C LYS A 18 -6.84 2.54 0.40
N GLY A 19 -6.23 1.48 -0.08
CA GLY A 19 -6.91 0.24 -0.43
C GLY A 19 -6.06 -0.98 -0.09
N LYS A 20 -6.72 -2.13 0.00
CA LYS A 20 -6.10 -3.45 0.08
C LYS A 20 -6.81 -4.37 -0.91
N LEU A 21 -6.08 -5.31 -1.47
CA LEU A 21 -6.68 -6.35 -2.28
C LEU A 21 -7.51 -7.27 -1.38
N ASN A 22 -8.73 -7.56 -1.80
CA ASN A 22 -9.64 -8.42 -1.05
C ASN A 22 -9.27 -9.90 -1.24
N ASN A 23 -9.53 -10.72 -0.23
CA ASN A 23 -9.26 -12.17 -0.18
C ASN A 23 -7.80 -12.58 -0.39
N GLY A 24 -7.08 -12.94 0.69
CA GLY A 24 -5.95 -13.89 0.80
C GLY A 24 -4.75 -13.88 -0.18
N TYR A 25 -5.00 -13.75 -1.47
CA TYR A 25 -4.09 -13.94 -2.60
C TYR A 25 -3.05 -12.83 -2.79
N ALA A 26 -3.18 -11.71 -2.08
CA ALA A 26 -2.29 -10.56 -2.20
C ALA A 26 -1.52 -10.28 -0.90
N ARG A 27 -1.11 -11.35 -0.21
CA ARG A 27 -0.34 -11.27 1.03
C ARG A 27 1.13 -11.53 0.73
N VAL A 28 2.00 -10.77 1.37
CA VAL A 28 3.44 -11.04 1.38
C VAL A 28 3.69 -12.16 2.36
N MET A 29 4.42 -13.18 1.91
CA MET A 29 4.73 -14.38 2.68
C MET A 29 6.22 -14.41 3.05
N PRO A 30 6.59 -14.81 4.26
CA PRO A 30 7.99 -14.99 4.62
C PRO A 30 8.55 -16.21 3.88
N ILE A 31 9.75 -16.10 3.32
CA ILE A 31 10.37 -17.16 2.50
C ILE A 31 10.53 -18.48 3.29
N ASN A 32 10.71 -18.40 4.63
CA ASN A 32 11.02 -19.57 5.48
C ASN A 32 9.96 -19.88 6.56
N LYS A 33 8.71 -19.39 6.42
CA LYS A 33 7.62 -19.65 7.39
C LYS A 33 6.39 -20.21 6.68
N ALA A 34 6.38 -21.52 6.43
CA ALA A 34 5.33 -22.23 5.68
C ALA A 34 3.91 -22.10 6.28
N PHE A 35 3.79 -21.93 7.61
CA PHE A 35 2.53 -21.76 8.32
C PHE A 35 2.16 -20.29 8.58
N SER A 36 2.84 -19.34 7.95
CA SER A 36 2.52 -17.93 8.12
C SER A 36 1.19 -17.60 7.47
N LEU A 37 0.39 -16.76 8.13
CA LEU A 37 -0.75 -16.12 7.49
C LEU A 37 -0.32 -15.00 6.53
N GLY A 38 0.96 -14.65 6.48
CA GLY A 38 1.48 -13.52 5.72
C GLY A 38 0.92 -12.17 6.17
N SER A 39 1.29 -11.12 5.44
CA SER A 39 0.82 -9.75 5.69
C SER A 39 0.18 -9.14 4.46
N GLY A 40 -0.90 -8.38 4.66
CA GLY A 40 -1.52 -7.63 3.57
C GLY A 40 -0.60 -6.53 3.02
N VAL A 41 -0.88 -6.11 1.79
CA VAL A 41 -0.25 -4.93 1.19
C VAL A 41 -1.27 -3.78 1.17
N ILE A 42 -0.89 -2.65 1.74
CA ILE A 42 -1.66 -1.41 1.75
C ILE A 42 -1.17 -0.53 0.62
N TYR A 43 -2.06 -0.22 -0.30
CA TYR A 43 -1.84 0.70 -1.41
C TYR A 43 -2.35 2.07 -1.03
N THR A 44 -1.54 3.10 -1.23
CA THR A 44 -2.00 4.50 -1.23
C THR A 44 -1.94 4.99 -2.66
N PHE A 45 -3.07 5.41 -3.22
CA PHE A 45 -3.18 5.77 -4.63
C PHE A 45 -4.06 7.00 -4.84
N CYS A 46 -3.85 7.68 -5.96
CA CYS A 46 -4.59 8.86 -6.32
C CYS A 46 -6.04 8.50 -6.58
N LYS A 47 -6.98 9.13 -5.87
CA LYS A 47 -8.42 8.90 -6.03
C LYS A 47 -8.91 9.25 -7.44
N ARG A 48 -8.22 10.16 -8.13
CA ARG A 48 -8.64 10.72 -9.41
C ARG A 48 -8.18 9.91 -10.62
N CYS A 49 -6.93 9.43 -10.62
CA CYS A 49 -6.35 8.75 -11.78
C CYS A 49 -5.82 7.34 -11.50
N GLY A 50 -5.83 6.88 -10.25
CA GLY A 50 -5.38 5.54 -9.88
C GLY A 50 -3.87 5.37 -9.67
N GLU A 51 -3.06 6.41 -9.92
CA GLU A 51 -1.60 6.36 -9.73
C GLU A 51 -1.22 5.97 -8.30
N ILE A 52 -0.39 4.94 -8.15
CA ILE A 52 0.04 4.44 -6.85
C ILE A 52 1.16 5.34 -6.31
N ALA A 53 0.90 5.97 -5.17
CA ALA A 53 1.89 6.81 -4.47
C ALA A 53 2.82 5.99 -3.58
N SER A 54 2.31 4.92 -2.97
CA SER A 54 3.11 4.00 -2.16
C SER A 54 2.42 2.66 -1.95
N MET A 55 3.24 1.63 -1.71
CA MET A 55 2.83 0.30 -1.27
C MET A 55 3.56 -0.02 0.02
N LYS A 56 2.84 -0.46 1.04
CA LYS A 56 3.41 -0.79 2.37
C LYS A 56 2.92 -2.16 2.83
N ILE A 57 3.80 -2.88 3.52
CA ILE A 57 3.43 -4.14 4.16
C ILE A 57 2.73 -3.83 5.47
N GLU A 58 1.58 -4.46 5.71
CA GLU A 58 0.89 -4.40 7.00
C GLU A 58 1.68 -5.22 8.03
N ASN A 59 1.98 -4.67 9.20
CA ASN A 59 2.70 -5.38 10.28
C ASN A 59 4.05 -5.98 9.82
N PRO A 60 4.99 -5.18 9.29
CA PRO A 60 6.28 -5.67 8.79
C PRO A 60 7.16 -6.34 9.87
N GLU A 61 6.93 -6.05 11.15
CA GLU A 61 7.63 -6.64 12.29
C GLU A 61 7.39 -8.15 12.47
N LYS A 62 6.45 -8.74 11.73
CA LYS A 62 6.16 -10.19 11.76
C LYS A 62 7.12 -11.03 10.91
N PHE A 63 7.95 -10.39 10.09
CA PHE A 63 8.86 -11.07 9.16
C PHE A 63 10.17 -11.43 9.83
#